data_AF-A0A352DRG5-F1
#
_entry.id   AF-A0A352DRG5-F1
#
_cell.length_a   1.000
_cell.length_b   1.000
_cell.length_c   1.000
_cell.angle_alpha   90.00
_cell.angle_beta   90.00
_cell.angle_gamma   90.00
#
_symmetry.space_group_name_H-M   'P 1'
#
loop_
_entity.id
_entity.type
_entity.pdbx_description
1 polymer ?
#
loop_
_entity_poly.entity_id
_entity_poly.type
_entity_poly.pdbx_seq_one_letter_code
_entity_poly.pdbx_strand_id
1 'polypeptide(L)'
;MWTGNGENGVRFFWFSGGSGYIFGGAAASATPFTASVSDGRFTFSSGGASAGADIVWNSKDSFSLHWDDYGLESFSPVSVQLSPSSELTGEYITSGDYGQRSWTFNGYTGSRDGKSFFWVPDGNSIKLCFNGSTEYGDFEYFTLSRTDAHHFTLISPDGKRENFTRHQVRNINGITYVNGILIANKTYPLPSTYNPGALTSETQAAFNEMKNAAWSEKRLNLWVCSGFRSYRYQASLYNSYVNRDGKAKADTYSARPGHSEHQTGLAADINYAGSSFDTTPEAAWLAANCWRFGFIIRYPQGKQDITGYKYESWHVRYLGKELAKMVYDSGLTLEEYLCIDSVYNY
;
A
#
# COMPACT_ATOMS: atom_id res chain seq x y z
N MET A 1 -17.73 -9.80 12.87
CA MET A 1 -17.40 -11.23 12.68
C MET A 1 -17.24 -11.83 14.06
N TRP A 2 -17.79 -13.03 14.27
CA TRP A 2 -17.77 -13.73 15.55
C TRP A 2 -17.06 -15.06 15.40
N THR A 3 -16.35 -15.48 16.43
CA THR A 3 -15.84 -16.84 16.60
C THR A 3 -16.84 -17.60 17.47
N GLY A 4 -17.40 -18.69 16.97
CA GLY A 4 -18.19 -19.65 17.75
C GLY A 4 -17.33 -20.86 18.11
N ASN A 5 -17.28 -21.20 19.39
CA ASN A 5 -16.56 -22.35 19.91
C ASN A 5 -17.56 -23.30 20.59
N GLY A 6 -17.74 -24.48 19.99
CA GLY A 6 -18.64 -25.52 20.49
C GLY A 6 -18.13 -26.91 20.15
N GLU A 7 -18.99 -27.92 20.25
CA GLU A 7 -18.63 -29.33 20.09
C GLU A 7 -18.04 -29.67 18.70
N ASN A 8 -18.40 -28.91 17.67
CA ASN A 8 -17.91 -29.06 16.30
C ASN A 8 -16.59 -28.29 16.04
N GLY A 9 -15.93 -27.80 17.09
CA GLY A 9 -14.73 -26.98 17.01
C GLY A 9 -15.01 -25.51 16.75
N VAL A 10 -13.98 -24.79 16.31
CA VAL A 10 -14.05 -23.35 16.06
C VAL A 10 -14.65 -23.06 14.69
N ARG A 11 -15.70 -22.24 14.65
CA ARG A 11 -16.34 -21.72 13.44
C ARG A 11 -16.38 -20.19 13.50
N PHE A 12 -16.54 -19.55 12.35
CA PHE A 12 -16.70 -18.10 12.25
C PHE A 12 -18.09 -17.75 11.73
N PHE A 13 -18.61 -16.61 12.16
CA PHE A 13 -19.97 -16.19 11.84
C PHE A 13 -19.99 -14.71 11.50
N TRP A 14 -20.62 -14.38 10.38
CA TRP A 14 -21.03 -13.03 10.04
C TRP A 14 -22.54 -13.01 9.96
N PHE A 15 -23.19 -12.05 10.60
CA PHE A 15 -24.64 -11.90 10.52
C PHE A 15 -25.06 -10.46 10.77
N SER A 16 -26.17 -10.08 10.14
CA SER A 16 -26.84 -8.79 10.29
C SER A 16 -28.32 -8.94 9.91
N GLY A 17 -29.21 -8.24 10.63
CA GLY A 17 -30.63 -8.16 10.27
C GLY A 17 -31.34 -9.51 10.13
N GLY A 18 -31.01 -10.49 10.97
CA GLY A 18 -31.63 -11.82 10.95
C GLY A 18 -31.15 -12.76 9.84
N SER A 19 -30.04 -12.45 9.19
CA SER A 19 -29.40 -13.33 8.20
C SER A 19 -27.89 -13.32 8.37
N GLY A 20 -27.22 -14.38 7.92
CA GLY A 20 -25.78 -14.49 8.04
C GLY A 20 -25.16 -15.64 7.28
N TYR A 21 -23.87 -15.82 7.51
CA TYR A 21 -23.04 -16.87 6.95
C TYR A 21 -22.21 -17.51 8.07
N ILE A 22 -22.12 -18.84 8.02
CA ILE A 22 -21.21 -19.65 8.84
C ILE A 22 -20.00 -19.98 7.97
N PHE A 23 -18.80 -19.80 8.53
CA PHE A 23 -17.53 -20.10 7.88
C PHE A 23 -16.73 -21.11 8.74
N GLY A 24 -16.13 -22.13 8.12
CA GLY A 24 -15.36 -23.18 8.81
C GLY A 24 -16.14 -24.45 9.17
N GLY A 25 -15.43 -25.51 9.57
CA GLY A 25 -15.94 -26.88 9.73
C GLY A 25 -15.59 -27.78 8.53
N ALA A 26 -16.35 -28.86 8.31
CA ALA A 26 -16.16 -29.76 7.17
C ALA A 26 -16.66 -29.19 5.81
N ALA A 27 -17.33 -28.04 5.82
CA ALA A 27 -17.88 -27.43 4.62
C ALA A 27 -16.82 -26.63 3.85
N ALA A 28 -16.76 -26.86 2.53
CA ALA A 28 -15.87 -26.15 1.61
C ALA A 28 -16.40 -24.75 1.19
N SER A 29 -17.63 -24.40 1.57
CA SER A 29 -18.31 -23.15 1.20
C SER A 29 -18.99 -22.48 2.39
N ALA A 30 -19.15 -21.16 2.34
CA ALA A 30 -19.88 -20.44 3.38
C ALA A 30 -21.34 -20.87 3.39
N THR A 31 -21.86 -21.21 4.57
CA THR A 31 -23.23 -21.71 4.70
C THR A 31 -24.15 -20.57 5.10
N PRO A 32 -25.08 -20.12 4.24
CA PRO A 32 -26.03 -19.08 4.61
C PRO A 32 -27.00 -19.60 5.68
N PHE A 33 -27.40 -18.71 6.59
CA PHE A 33 -28.46 -18.97 7.55
C PHE A 33 -29.35 -17.77 7.74
N THR A 34 -30.58 -18.01 8.18
CA THR A 34 -31.48 -16.99 8.74
C THR A 34 -31.64 -17.22 10.22
N ALA A 35 -31.76 -16.16 10.99
CA ALA A 35 -32.03 -16.19 12.41
C ALA A 35 -33.26 -15.33 12.73
N SER A 36 -34.22 -15.91 13.43
CA SER A 36 -35.39 -15.20 13.96
C SER A 36 -35.45 -15.35 15.48
N VAL A 37 -36.09 -14.39 16.14
CA VAL A 37 -36.36 -14.45 17.58
C VAL A 37 -37.86 -14.43 17.79
N SER A 38 -38.39 -15.43 18.50
CA SER A 38 -39.78 -15.47 18.98
C SER A 38 -39.76 -15.89 20.43
N ASP A 39 -40.52 -15.19 21.28
CA ASP A 39 -40.69 -15.53 22.70
C ASP A 39 -39.37 -15.71 23.47
N GLY A 40 -38.35 -14.90 23.14
CA GLY A 40 -37.03 -14.94 23.77
C GLY A 40 -36.11 -16.06 23.28
N ARG A 41 -36.56 -16.88 22.33
CA ARG A 41 -35.82 -18.00 21.75
C ARG A 41 -35.34 -17.69 20.35
N PHE A 42 -34.10 -18.04 20.06
CA PHE A 42 -33.55 -17.94 18.71
C PHE A 42 -33.89 -19.20 17.91
N THR A 43 -34.25 -19.02 16.65
CA THR A 43 -34.35 -20.10 15.66
C THR A 43 -33.41 -19.78 14.52
N PHE A 44 -32.45 -20.67 14.28
CA PHE A 44 -31.51 -20.58 13.18
C PHE A 44 -31.91 -21.59 12.11
N SER A 45 -32.05 -21.15 10.87
CA SER A 45 -32.41 -22.01 9.74
C SER A 45 -31.35 -21.95 8.66
N SER A 46 -30.95 -23.10 8.14
CA SER A 46 -29.97 -23.24 7.07
C SER A 46 -30.21 -24.53 6.29
N GLY A 47 -30.17 -24.46 4.95
CA GLY A 47 -30.29 -25.66 4.09
C GLY A 47 -31.58 -26.47 4.28
N GLY A 48 -32.67 -25.85 4.76
CA GLY A 48 -33.93 -26.53 5.06
C GLY A 48 -34.03 -27.14 6.46
N ALA A 49 -32.95 -27.14 7.24
CA ALA A 49 -32.96 -27.52 8.66
C ALA A 49 -33.13 -26.28 9.55
N SER A 50 -33.65 -26.47 10.77
CA SER A 50 -33.78 -25.41 11.79
C SER A 50 -33.34 -25.93 13.14
N ALA A 51 -32.67 -25.09 13.93
CA ALA A 51 -32.27 -25.38 15.30
C ALA A 51 -32.67 -24.22 16.23
N GLY A 52 -33.22 -24.57 17.39
CA GLY A 52 -33.53 -23.63 18.45
C GLY A 52 -32.36 -23.45 19.41
N ALA A 53 -32.21 -22.25 19.96
CA ALA A 53 -31.26 -21.97 21.02
C ALA A 53 -31.75 -20.88 21.97
N ASP A 54 -31.35 -21.03 23.23
CA ASP A 54 -31.46 -19.97 24.23
C ASP A 54 -30.15 -19.16 24.27
N ILE A 55 -30.26 -17.83 24.39
CA ILE A 55 -29.10 -16.93 24.45
C ILE A 55 -28.76 -16.56 25.89
N VAL A 56 -27.46 -16.58 26.22
CA VAL A 56 -26.93 -16.06 27.48
C VAL A 56 -25.86 -15.02 27.18
N TRP A 57 -26.08 -13.78 27.59
CA TRP A 57 -25.06 -12.73 27.47
C TRP A 57 -24.04 -12.86 28.59
N ASN A 58 -22.79 -13.15 28.22
CA ASN A 58 -21.69 -13.32 29.16
C ASN A 58 -20.99 -11.99 29.46
N SER A 59 -20.99 -11.07 28.49
CA SER A 59 -20.49 -9.70 28.62
C SER A 59 -21.11 -8.80 27.54
N LYS A 60 -20.67 -7.53 27.48
CA LYS A 60 -21.05 -6.64 26.37
C LYS A 60 -20.58 -7.11 24.99
N ASP A 61 -19.52 -7.93 24.95
CA ASP A 61 -18.86 -8.35 23.71
C ASP A 61 -18.90 -9.87 23.54
N SER A 62 -19.63 -10.63 24.37
CA SER A 62 -19.70 -12.09 24.27
C SER A 62 -21.03 -12.66 24.74
N PHE A 63 -21.47 -13.74 24.09
CA PHE A 63 -22.68 -14.47 24.42
C PHE A 63 -22.47 -15.97 24.19
N SER A 64 -23.37 -16.80 24.72
CA SER A 64 -23.41 -18.22 24.43
C SER A 64 -24.79 -18.60 23.94
N LEU A 65 -24.84 -19.60 23.05
CA LEU A 65 -26.06 -20.26 22.61
C LEU A 65 -26.11 -21.64 23.25
N HIS A 66 -27.20 -21.92 23.94
CA HIS A 66 -27.55 -23.23 24.44
C HIS A 66 -28.50 -23.83 23.41
N TRP A 67 -27.97 -24.67 22.52
CA TRP A 67 -28.77 -25.29 21.47
C TRP A 67 -29.66 -26.39 22.05
N ASP A 68 -30.79 -26.66 21.41
CA ASP A 68 -31.73 -27.69 21.86
C ASP A 68 -31.17 -29.10 21.69
N ASP A 69 -30.62 -29.33 20.51
CA ASP A 69 -30.11 -30.64 20.07
C ASP A 69 -28.57 -30.70 20.13
N TYR A 70 -27.92 -29.59 20.51
CA TYR A 70 -26.47 -29.48 20.55
C TYR A 70 -26.02 -28.85 21.88
N GLY A 71 -24.78 -29.10 22.29
CA GLY A 71 -24.26 -28.52 23.53
C GLY A 71 -24.12 -26.99 23.50
N LEU A 72 -23.38 -26.45 24.47
CA LEU A 72 -23.07 -25.03 24.56
C LEU A 72 -22.15 -24.59 23.40
N GLU A 73 -22.48 -23.49 22.73
CA GLU A 73 -21.57 -22.79 21.82
C GLU A 73 -21.33 -21.36 22.28
N SER A 74 -20.07 -21.01 22.52
CA SER A 74 -19.68 -19.69 23.02
C SER A 74 -19.19 -18.79 21.91
N PHE A 75 -19.71 -17.57 21.86
CA PHE A 75 -19.44 -16.58 20.84
C PHE A 75 -18.66 -15.39 21.39
N SER A 76 -17.57 -15.04 20.71
CA SER A 76 -16.74 -13.86 20.99
C SER A 76 -16.31 -13.19 19.68
N PRO A 77 -15.85 -11.94 19.68
CA PRO A 77 -15.36 -11.29 18.48
C PRO A 77 -14.10 -12.01 17.99
N VAL A 78 -13.88 -12.05 16.67
CA VAL A 78 -12.66 -12.61 16.12
C VAL A 78 -11.45 -11.90 16.72
N SER A 79 -10.55 -12.65 17.35
CA SER A 79 -9.35 -12.15 18.03
C SER A 79 -8.04 -12.57 17.36
N VAL A 80 -8.11 -13.26 16.22
CA VAL A 80 -6.93 -13.72 15.48
C VAL A 80 -6.20 -12.50 14.92
N GLN A 81 -5.00 -12.25 15.45
CA GLN A 81 -4.12 -11.19 14.98
C GLN A 81 -3.34 -11.69 13.77
N LEU A 82 -3.46 -11.01 12.63
CA LEU A 82 -2.53 -11.17 11.52
C LEU A 82 -1.19 -10.56 11.94
N SER A 83 -0.11 -11.34 11.84
CA SER A 83 1.23 -10.81 12.07
C SER A 83 1.86 -10.31 10.75
N PRO A 84 2.57 -9.16 10.76
CA PRO A 84 2.51 -8.09 11.76
C PRO A 84 1.18 -7.30 11.74
N SER A 85 0.92 -6.67 12.90
CA SER A 85 -0.36 -6.40 13.58
C SER A 85 -1.22 -5.24 13.06
N SER A 86 -1.91 -5.42 11.94
CA SER A 86 -3.12 -4.62 11.67
C SER A 86 -4.11 -5.37 10.80
N GLU A 87 -5.41 -5.12 11.02
CA GLU A 87 -6.47 -5.50 10.10
C GLU A 87 -6.11 -4.98 8.69
N LEU A 88 -6.16 -5.87 7.70
CA LEU A 88 -6.12 -5.45 6.30
C LEU A 88 -7.25 -4.45 6.10
N THR A 89 -6.93 -3.18 5.93
CA THR A 89 -7.92 -2.11 5.82
C THR A 89 -7.46 -1.06 4.84
N GLY A 90 -8.40 -0.54 4.06
CA GLY A 90 -8.17 0.47 3.04
C GLY A 90 -8.05 -0.13 1.63
N GLU A 91 -7.60 0.73 0.74
CA GLU A 91 -7.56 0.50 -0.70
C GLU A 91 -6.21 -0.08 -1.13
N TYR A 92 -6.26 -1.03 -2.06
CA TYR A 92 -5.10 -1.71 -2.62
C TYR A 92 -5.27 -1.88 -4.13
N ILE A 93 -4.17 -1.77 -4.86
CA ILE A 93 -4.06 -2.20 -6.25
C ILE A 93 -3.18 -3.43 -6.28
N THR A 94 -3.51 -4.38 -7.14
CA THR A 94 -2.76 -5.62 -7.25
C THR A 94 -1.93 -5.74 -8.53
N SER A 95 -1.00 -6.68 -8.51
CA SER A 95 -0.24 -7.18 -9.67
C SER A 95 0.06 -8.68 -9.48
N GLY A 96 0.67 -9.32 -10.47
CA GLY A 96 1.03 -10.73 -10.43
C GLY A 96 0.18 -11.57 -11.39
N ASP A 97 -0.10 -12.81 -11.01
CA ASP A 97 -0.70 -13.81 -11.91
C ASP A 97 -2.14 -13.48 -12.35
N TYR A 98 -2.80 -12.58 -11.62
CA TYR A 98 -4.16 -12.14 -11.89
C TYR A 98 -4.26 -10.75 -12.52
N GLY A 99 -3.12 -10.13 -12.86
CA GLY A 99 -3.07 -8.78 -13.39
C GLY A 99 -3.48 -7.72 -12.36
N GLN A 100 -3.80 -6.53 -12.86
CA GLN A 100 -4.17 -5.39 -12.02
C GLN A 100 -5.65 -5.44 -11.64
N ARG A 101 -5.93 -5.41 -10.33
CA ARG A 101 -7.29 -5.31 -9.76
C ARG A 101 -7.35 -4.27 -8.66
N SER A 102 -8.54 -3.74 -8.41
CA SER A 102 -8.80 -2.83 -7.29
C SER A 102 -9.44 -3.59 -6.14
N TRP A 103 -8.85 -3.46 -4.95
CA TRP A 103 -9.33 -4.10 -3.74
C TRP A 103 -9.57 -3.07 -2.64
N THR A 104 -10.59 -3.29 -1.84
CA THR A 104 -10.84 -2.55 -0.61
C THR A 104 -11.10 -3.54 0.50
N PHE A 105 -10.37 -3.42 1.60
CA PHE A 105 -10.66 -4.14 2.83
C PHE A 105 -11.24 -3.19 3.88
N ASN A 106 -12.29 -3.61 4.58
CA ASN A 106 -12.96 -2.84 5.63
C ASN A 106 -13.44 -3.79 6.74
N GLY A 107 -12.69 -3.86 7.84
CA GLY A 107 -12.85 -4.91 8.84
C GLY A 107 -12.76 -6.28 8.17
N TYR A 108 -13.73 -7.16 8.43
CA TYR A 108 -13.83 -8.51 7.84
C TYR A 108 -14.63 -8.59 6.52
N THR A 109 -14.83 -7.44 5.88
CA THR A 109 -15.52 -7.31 4.61
C THR A 109 -14.64 -6.59 3.61
N GLY A 110 -15.00 -6.60 2.34
CA GLY A 110 -14.29 -5.86 1.32
C GLY A 110 -14.98 -5.89 -0.03
N SER A 111 -14.33 -5.30 -1.02
CA SER A 111 -14.70 -5.39 -2.43
C SER A 111 -13.47 -5.64 -3.30
N ARG A 112 -13.65 -6.41 -4.37
CA ARG A 112 -12.69 -6.60 -5.46
C ARG A 112 -13.37 -6.22 -6.76
N ASP A 113 -12.88 -5.19 -7.44
CA ASP A 113 -13.47 -4.67 -8.68
C ASP A 113 -15.00 -4.45 -8.55
N GLY A 114 -15.42 -3.93 -7.39
CA GLY A 114 -16.83 -3.69 -7.05
C GLY A 114 -17.61 -4.91 -6.53
N LYS A 115 -17.09 -6.13 -6.62
CA LYS A 115 -17.72 -7.34 -6.07
C LYS A 115 -17.40 -7.51 -4.59
N SER A 116 -18.42 -7.57 -3.74
CA SER A 116 -18.23 -7.72 -2.29
C SER A 116 -17.71 -9.09 -1.89
N PHE A 117 -16.86 -9.12 -0.87
CA PHE A 117 -16.42 -10.35 -0.22
C PHE A 117 -16.37 -10.23 1.30
N PHE A 118 -16.40 -11.38 1.96
CA PHE A 118 -16.06 -11.56 3.35
C PHE A 118 -14.68 -12.20 3.45
N TRP A 119 -13.96 -11.92 4.51
CA TRP A 119 -12.70 -12.59 4.76
C TRP A 119 -12.49 -12.88 6.24
N VAL A 120 -11.74 -13.94 6.52
CA VAL A 120 -11.36 -14.33 7.89
C VAL A 120 -9.86 -14.65 7.96
N PRO A 121 -9.14 -14.14 8.96
CA PRO A 121 -7.77 -14.55 9.23
C PRO A 121 -7.71 -15.94 9.87
N ASP A 122 -6.69 -16.72 9.51
CA ASP A 122 -6.39 -18.06 10.03
C ASP A 122 -4.86 -18.25 10.11
N GLY A 123 -4.27 -17.82 11.24
CA GLY A 123 -2.82 -17.75 11.40
C GLY A 123 -2.18 -16.81 10.38
N ASN A 124 -1.27 -17.34 9.55
CA ASN A 124 -0.66 -16.61 8.42
C ASN A 124 -1.44 -16.79 7.11
N SER A 125 -2.68 -17.27 7.16
CA SER A 125 -3.54 -17.40 6.00
C SER A 125 -4.77 -16.52 6.13
N ILE A 126 -5.41 -16.23 5.01
CA ILE A 126 -6.76 -15.66 4.97
C ILE A 126 -7.66 -16.55 4.12
N LYS A 127 -8.93 -16.60 4.47
CA LYS A 127 -9.98 -17.20 3.64
C LYS A 127 -10.82 -16.09 3.07
N LEU A 128 -11.02 -16.09 1.74
CA LEU A 128 -11.88 -15.12 1.04
C LEU A 128 -13.18 -15.80 0.60
N CYS A 129 -14.30 -15.08 0.69
CA CYS A 129 -15.63 -15.55 0.27
C CYS A 129 -16.37 -14.44 -0.48
N PHE A 130 -16.52 -14.57 -1.79
CA PHE A 130 -17.21 -13.58 -2.65
C PHE A 130 -18.72 -13.82 -2.67
N ASN A 131 -19.51 -12.74 -2.69
CA ASN A 131 -20.97 -12.84 -2.75
C ASN A 131 -21.45 -13.14 -4.19
N GLY A 132 -22.17 -14.26 -4.39
CA GLY A 132 -23.06 -14.43 -5.55
C GLY A 132 -22.43 -14.77 -6.91
N SER A 133 -21.27 -15.42 -6.99
CA SER A 133 -20.79 -15.98 -8.26
C SER A 133 -20.49 -17.47 -8.17
N THR A 134 -21.08 -18.25 -9.07
CA THR A 134 -20.72 -19.65 -9.38
C THR A 134 -19.32 -19.80 -9.99
N GLU A 135 -18.57 -18.71 -10.16
CA GLU A 135 -17.19 -18.73 -10.61
C GLU A 135 -16.25 -19.33 -9.56
N TYR A 136 -16.57 -19.16 -8.27
CA TYR A 136 -15.96 -19.86 -7.14
C TYR A 136 -17.01 -20.02 -6.04
N GLY A 137 -17.57 -21.22 -5.91
CA GLY A 137 -18.35 -21.63 -4.75
C GLY A 137 -17.50 -21.94 -3.52
N ASP A 138 -16.19 -21.71 -3.58
CA ASP A 138 -15.24 -22.31 -2.65
C ASP A 138 -14.47 -21.26 -1.84
N PHE A 139 -14.28 -21.56 -0.55
CA PHE A 139 -13.30 -20.90 0.29
C PHE A 139 -11.90 -21.14 -0.28
N GLU A 140 -11.29 -20.13 -0.90
CA GLU A 140 -9.88 -20.21 -1.25
C GLU A 140 -9.02 -19.78 -0.05
N TYR A 141 -8.13 -20.69 0.37
CA TYR A 141 -7.10 -20.42 1.37
C TYR A 141 -5.94 -19.72 0.70
N PHE A 142 -5.68 -18.49 1.12
CA PHE A 142 -4.50 -17.76 0.69
C PHE A 142 -3.50 -17.71 1.82
N THR A 143 -2.26 -18.10 1.56
CA THR A 143 -1.18 -17.73 2.46
C THR A 143 -0.92 -16.24 2.31
N LEU A 144 -0.90 -15.53 3.42
CA LEU A 144 -0.60 -14.11 3.50
C LEU A 144 0.87 -13.92 3.89
N SER A 145 1.61 -13.20 3.06
CA SER A 145 2.98 -12.81 3.34
C SER A 145 3.09 -11.30 3.29
N ARG A 146 3.28 -10.63 4.44
CA ARG A 146 3.53 -9.18 4.46
C ARG A 146 4.99 -8.92 4.13
N THR A 147 5.23 -8.01 3.20
CA THR A 147 6.57 -7.53 2.87
C THR A 147 6.91 -6.30 3.70
N ASP A 148 5.97 -5.36 3.82
CA ASP A 148 6.12 -4.15 4.62
C ASP A 148 4.73 -3.57 5.02
N ALA A 149 4.69 -2.31 5.48
CA ALA A 149 3.46 -1.63 5.90
C ALA A 149 2.46 -1.34 4.75
N HIS A 150 2.95 -1.29 3.51
CA HIS A 150 2.19 -1.00 2.28
C HIS A 150 2.01 -2.22 1.40
N HIS A 151 2.84 -3.26 1.56
CA HIS A 151 2.89 -4.41 0.67
C HIS A 151 2.61 -5.73 1.36
N PHE A 152 1.75 -6.55 0.74
CA PHE A 152 1.61 -7.97 1.08
C PHE A 152 1.31 -8.79 -0.17
N THR A 153 1.57 -10.09 -0.11
CA THR A 153 1.23 -11.03 -1.17
C THR A 153 0.22 -12.03 -0.62
N LEU A 154 -0.81 -12.33 -1.42
CA LEU A 154 -1.64 -13.50 -1.25
C LEU A 154 -1.16 -14.60 -2.21
N ILE A 155 -0.98 -15.80 -1.66
CA ILE A 155 -0.54 -16.97 -2.42
C ILE A 155 -1.66 -18.01 -2.35
N SER A 156 -2.25 -18.33 -3.49
CA SER A 156 -3.30 -19.34 -3.62
C SER A 156 -2.74 -20.76 -3.39
N PRO A 157 -3.61 -21.78 -3.19
CA PRO A 157 -3.16 -23.15 -3.00
C PRO A 157 -2.42 -23.74 -4.21
N ASP A 158 -2.71 -23.27 -5.43
CA ASP A 158 -1.99 -23.65 -6.66
C ASP A 158 -0.68 -22.87 -6.86
N GLY A 159 -0.29 -22.03 -5.89
CA GLY A 159 0.97 -21.31 -5.86
C GLY A 159 0.98 -19.98 -6.63
N LYS A 160 -0.15 -19.56 -7.21
CA LYS A 160 -0.26 -18.25 -7.86
C LYS A 160 -0.17 -17.13 -6.83
N ARG A 161 0.42 -16.01 -7.26
CA ARG A 161 0.75 -14.87 -6.41
C ARG A 161 0.00 -13.65 -6.87
N GLU A 162 -0.65 -12.99 -5.93
CA GLU A 162 -1.20 -11.65 -6.09
C GLU A 162 -0.51 -10.71 -5.11
N ASN A 163 0.21 -9.72 -5.64
CA ASN A 163 0.92 -8.73 -4.85
C ASN A 163 0.01 -7.52 -4.66
N PHE A 164 -0.22 -7.12 -3.43
CA PHE A 164 -1.04 -6.00 -3.03
C PHE A 164 -0.16 -4.83 -2.65
N THR A 165 -0.38 -3.69 -3.30
CA THR A 165 0.19 -2.40 -2.95
C THR A 165 -0.91 -1.52 -2.41
N ARG A 166 -0.76 -1.03 -1.17
CA ARG A 166 -1.68 -0.04 -0.60
C ARG A 166 -1.73 1.16 -1.54
N HIS A 167 -2.93 1.64 -1.83
CA HIS A 167 -3.12 2.72 -2.79
C HIS A 167 -4.19 3.69 -2.31
N GLN A 168 -3.84 4.53 -1.35
CA GLN A 168 -4.70 5.61 -0.88
C GLN A 168 -4.26 6.94 -1.50
N VAL A 169 -5.03 7.43 -2.47
CA VAL A 169 -4.75 8.71 -3.13
C VAL A 169 -5.60 9.81 -2.49
N ARG A 170 -4.95 10.89 -2.05
CA ARG A 170 -5.60 12.08 -1.52
C ARG A 170 -5.09 13.32 -2.24
N ASN A 171 -6.01 14.18 -2.67
CA ASN A 171 -5.67 15.52 -3.15
C ASN A 171 -5.99 16.53 -2.05
N ILE A 172 -4.98 17.27 -1.59
CA ILE A 172 -5.13 18.31 -0.57
C ILE A 172 -4.58 19.61 -1.16
N ASN A 173 -5.46 20.60 -1.36
CA ASN A 173 -5.10 21.90 -1.95
C ASN A 173 -4.36 21.79 -3.30
N GLY A 174 -4.74 20.82 -4.13
CA GLY A 174 -4.12 20.57 -5.43
C GLY A 174 -2.82 19.76 -5.39
N ILE A 175 -2.37 19.34 -4.20
CA ILE A 175 -1.19 18.48 -4.02
C ILE A 175 -1.65 17.03 -3.87
N THR A 176 -1.03 16.12 -4.62
CA THR A 176 -1.35 14.70 -4.54
C THR A 176 -0.47 14.00 -3.51
N TYR A 177 -1.11 13.25 -2.62
CA TYR A 177 -0.49 12.36 -1.66
C TYR A 177 -0.93 10.93 -1.92
N VAL A 178 0.02 10.00 -2.02
CA VAL A 178 -0.26 8.58 -2.18
C VAL A 178 0.29 7.86 -0.95
N ASN A 179 -0.60 7.20 -0.20
CA ASN A 179 -0.28 6.65 1.13
C ASN A 179 0.33 7.69 2.09
N GLY A 180 -0.07 8.96 1.96
CA GLY A 180 0.49 10.08 2.74
C GLY A 180 1.80 10.65 2.20
N ILE A 181 2.34 10.12 1.10
CA ILE A 181 3.60 10.56 0.49
C ILE A 181 3.29 11.60 -0.59
N LEU A 182 3.85 12.80 -0.48
CA LEU A 182 3.70 13.86 -1.48
C LEU A 182 4.35 13.43 -2.81
N ILE A 183 3.56 13.42 -3.89
CA ILE A 183 4.02 13.05 -5.23
C ILE A 183 4.09 14.27 -6.14
N ALA A 184 5.23 14.41 -6.83
CA ALA A 184 5.41 15.32 -7.94
C ALA A 184 6.13 14.55 -9.05
N ASN A 185 5.41 14.18 -10.11
CA ASN A 185 5.97 13.49 -11.27
C ASN A 185 5.22 13.93 -12.53
N LYS A 186 5.35 13.22 -13.66
CA LYS A 186 4.69 13.62 -14.91
C LYS A 186 3.16 13.55 -14.87
N THR A 187 2.59 12.65 -14.06
CA THR A 187 1.15 12.47 -13.90
C THR A 187 0.59 13.43 -12.85
N TYR A 188 1.29 13.61 -11.73
CA TYR A 188 0.82 14.36 -10.57
C TYR A 188 1.59 15.69 -10.44
N PRO A 189 1.04 16.82 -10.92
CA PRO A 189 1.67 18.12 -10.78
C PRO A 189 1.46 18.71 -9.38
N LEU A 190 2.34 19.64 -9.03
CA LEU A 190 2.17 20.59 -7.94
C LEU A 190 1.51 21.87 -8.42
N PRO A 191 0.68 22.51 -7.58
CA PRO A 191 0.15 23.84 -7.86
C PRO A 191 1.26 24.87 -8.08
N SER A 192 1.02 25.84 -8.96
CA SER A 192 1.97 26.95 -9.17
C SER A 192 2.17 27.85 -7.95
N THR A 193 1.23 27.79 -6.99
CA THR A 193 1.26 28.48 -5.70
C THR A 193 2.04 27.73 -4.62
N TYR A 194 2.33 26.44 -4.82
CA TYR A 194 3.09 25.67 -3.83
C TYR A 194 4.57 26.03 -3.89
N ASN A 195 5.07 26.62 -2.80
CA ASN A 195 6.41 27.20 -2.73
C ASN A 195 6.96 27.15 -1.29
N PRO A 196 7.65 26.06 -0.89
CA PRO A 196 8.32 25.98 0.41
C PRO A 196 9.54 26.90 0.52
N GLY A 197 10.03 27.48 -0.59
CA GLY A 197 11.13 28.46 -0.61
C GLY A 197 12.54 27.91 -0.46
N ALA A 198 12.70 26.74 0.17
CA ALA A 198 13.98 26.06 0.38
C ALA A 198 13.78 24.53 0.44
N LEU A 199 14.88 23.79 0.64
CA LEU A 199 14.76 22.42 1.14
C LEU A 199 14.01 22.44 2.47
N THR A 200 13.17 21.43 2.74
CA THR A 200 12.54 21.34 4.05
C THR A 200 13.59 21.16 5.14
N SER A 201 13.27 21.58 6.37
CA SER A 201 14.20 21.46 7.50
C SER A 201 14.67 20.01 7.72
N GLU A 202 13.77 19.05 7.54
CA GLU A 202 14.03 17.62 7.65
C GLU A 202 14.96 17.13 6.54
N THR A 203 14.71 17.55 5.30
CA THR A 203 15.55 17.21 4.14
C THR A 203 16.96 17.78 4.31
N GLN A 204 17.07 19.02 4.76
CA GLN A 204 18.35 19.67 5.00
C GLN A 204 19.13 19.01 6.15
N ALA A 205 18.46 18.64 7.23
CA ALA A 205 19.06 17.93 8.36
C ALA A 205 19.56 16.53 7.93
N ALA A 206 18.73 15.77 7.21
CA ALA A 206 19.09 14.47 6.67
C ALA A 206 20.29 14.55 5.71
N PHE A 207 20.33 15.57 4.84
CA PHE A 207 21.48 15.79 3.95
C PHE A 207 22.77 16.06 4.74
N ASN A 208 22.69 16.85 5.82
CA ASN A 208 23.86 17.11 6.66
C ASN A 208 24.38 15.84 7.35
N GLU A 209 23.49 14.96 7.82
CA GLU A 209 23.87 13.63 8.33
C GLU A 209 24.58 12.79 7.25
N MET A 210 23.98 12.72 6.05
CA MET A 210 24.53 11.98 4.91
C MET A 210 25.93 12.47 4.51
N LYS A 211 26.10 13.80 4.41
CA LYS A 211 27.38 14.44 4.09
C LYS A 211 28.45 14.10 5.13
N ASN A 212 28.11 14.17 6.42
CA ASN A 212 29.06 13.87 7.50
C ASN A 212 29.48 12.40 7.48
N ALA A 213 28.56 11.48 7.19
CA ALA A 213 28.86 10.06 7.05
C ALA A 213 29.76 9.76 5.85
N ALA A 214 29.49 10.35 4.68
CA ALA A 214 30.34 10.19 3.50
C ALA A 214 31.80 10.63 3.79
N TRP A 215 31.95 11.75 4.49
CA TRP A 215 33.26 12.25 4.90
C TRP A 215 33.95 11.37 5.94
N SER A 216 33.23 10.91 6.97
CA SER A 216 33.82 10.11 8.05
C SER A 216 34.20 8.70 7.60
N GLU A 217 33.37 8.06 6.77
CA GLU A 217 33.55 6.68 6.32
C GLU A 217 34.54 6.56 5.16
N LYS A 218 34.55 7.53 4.24
CA LYS A 218 35.26 7.42 2.96
C LYS A 218 36.01 8.67 2.52
N ARG A 219 35.99 9.76 3.32
CA ARG A 219 36.59 11.06 2.96
C ARG A 219 36.01 11.67 1.67
N LEU A 220 34.75 11.36 1.39
CA LEU A 220 34.01 11.87 0.24
C LEU A 220 33.32 13.19 0.59
N ASN A 221 33.34 14.15 -0.33
CA ASN A 221 32.72 15.46 -0.14
C ASN A 221 31.40 15.54 -0.90
N LEU A 222 30.30 15.73 -0.17
CA LEU A 222 28.97 15.94 -0.74
C LEU A 222 28.51 17.38 -0.51
N TRP A 223 27.95 18.01 -1.54
CA TRP A 223 27.24 19.29 -1.46
C TRP A 223 25.99 19.26 -2.34
N VAL A 224 25.00 20.09 -1.99
CA VAL A 224 23.82 20.28 -2.84
C VAL A 224 24.17 21.30 -3.91
N CYS A 225 24.15 20.91 -5.18
CA CYS A 225 24.36 21.84 -6.29
C CYS A 225 23.05 22.46 -6.78
N SER A 226 21.92 21.78 -6.57
CA SER A 226 20.58 22.27 -6.89
C SER A 226 19.57 21.68 -5.92
N GLY A 227 18.98 22.53 -5.06
CA GLY A 227 17.97 22.15 -4.07
C GLY A 227 16.57 22.56 -4.53
N PHE A 228 15.85 23.32 -3.71
CA PHE A 228 14.52 23.81 -4.07
C PHE A 228 14.51 24.65 -5.37
N ARG A 229 13.52 24.39 -6.22
CA ARG A 229 13.24 25.18 -7.43
C ARG A 229 11.77 25.60 -7.45
N SER A 230 11.51 26.91 -7.47
CA SER A 230 10.13 27.41 -7.58
C SER A 230 9.50 27.05 -8.93
N TYR A 231 8.17 27.04 -8.98
CA TYR A 231 7.42 26.82 -10.22
C TYR A 231 7.89 27.74 -11.36
N ARG A 232 8.06 29.04 -11.06
CA ARG A 232 8.50 30.06 -12.04
C ARG A 232 9.92 29.79 -12.53
N TYR A 233 10.82 29.42 -11.63
CA TYR A 233 12.19 29.05 -12.02
C TYR A 233 12.20 27.81 -12.92
N GLN A 234 11.42 26.78 -12.55
CA GLN A 234 11.28 25.57 -13.35
C GLN A 234 10.71 25.86 -14.74
N ALA A 235 9.75 26.79 -14.85
CA ALA A 235 9.18 27.19 -16.14
C ALA A 235 10.25 27.81 -17.06
N SER A 236 11.04 28.77 -16.55
CA SER A 236 12.13 29.38 -17.30
C SER A 236 13.19 28.35 -17.72
N LEU A 237 13.57 27.47 -16.79
CA LEU A 237 14.55 26.41 -17.05
C LEU A 237 14.07 25.45 -18.15
N TYR A 238 12.84 24.93 -18.01
CA TYR A 238 12.25 24.01 -18.97
C TYR A 238 12.14 24.66 -20.36
N ASN A 239 11.67 25.91 -20.45
CA ASN A 239 11.57 26.62 -21.73
C ASN A 239 12.93 26.84 -22.38
N SER A 240 14.00 27.11 -21.60
CA SER A 240 15.35 27.21 -22.14
C SER A 240 15.81 25.89 -22.79
N TYR A 241 15.45 24.75 -22.20
CA TYR A 241 15.75 23.43 -22.73
C TYR A 241 14.92 23.08 -23.96
N VAL A 242 13.63 23.42 -23.96
CA VAL A 242 12.78 23.27 -25.15
C VAL A 242 13.37 24.06 -26.33
N ASN A 243 13.81 25.30 -26.09
CA ASN A 243 14.40 26.14 -27.15
C ASN A 243 15.72 25.58 -27.68
N ARG A 244 16.53 24.93 -26.82
CA ARG A 244 17.84 24.38 -27.19
C ARG A 244 17.75 23.00 -27.85
N ASP A 245 16.91 22.13 -27.31
CA ASP A 245 16.94 20.68 -27.55
C ASP A 245 15.61 20.13 -28.12
N GLY A 246 14.57 20.96 -28.18
CA GLY A 246 13.22 20.55 -28.57
C GLY A 246 12.44 19.91 -27.41
N LYS A 247 11.11 20.02 -27.49
CA LYS A 247 10.20 19.60 -26.41
C LYS A 247 10.33 18.11 -26.06
N ALA A 248 10.36 17.24 -27.08
CA ALA A 248 10.42 15.80 -26.88
C ALA A 248 11.66 15.37 -26.07
N LYS A 249 12.82 15.98 -26.35
CA LYS A 249 14.07 15.71 -25.63
C LYS A 249 14.05 16.36 -24.24
N ALA A 250 13.57 17.60 -24.13
CA ALA A 250 13.44 18.28 -22.84
C ALA A 250 12.55 17.49 -21.86
N ASP A 251 11.46 16.88 -22.34
CA ASP A 251 10.55 16.04 -21.54
C ASP A 251 11.23 14.76 -20.99
N THR A 252 12.44 14.36 -21.42
CA THR A 252 13.13 13.14 -20.92
C THR A 252 14.15 13.41 -19.81
N TYR A 253 14.61 14.65 -19.66
CA TYR A 253 15.65 15.03 -18.67
C TYR A 253 15.31 16.27 -17.87
N SER A 254 14.20 16.92 -18.19
CA SER A 254 13.66 18.05 -17.45
C SER A 254 12.18 17.82 -17.20
N ALA A 255 11.65 18.57 -16.25
CA ALA A 255 10.25 18.52 -15.87
C ALA A 255 9.55 19.81 -16.30
N ARG A 256 8.37 19.67 -16.91
CA ARG A 256 7.41 20.78 -17.06
C ARG A 256 7.16 21.42 -15.68
N PRO A 257 6.90 22.73 -15.59
CA PRO A 257 6.68 23.39 -14.31
C PRO A 257 5.49 22.77 -13.56
N GLY A 258 5.64 22.54 -12.26
CA GLY A 258 4.71 21.75 -11.45
C GLY A 258 5.07 20.26 -11.34
N HIS A 259 5.83 19.70 -12.30
CA HIS A 259 6.15 18.27 -12.33
C HIS A 259 7.57 17.95 -11.80
N SER A 260 8.29 18.95 -11.31
CA SER A 260 9.67 18.82 -10.80
C SER A 260 9.64 18.52 -9.30
N GLU A 261 10.25 17.41 -8.88
CA GLU A 261 10.37 17.13 -7.43
C GLU A 261 11.15 18.21 -6.68
N HIS A 262 12.01 19.00 -7.33
CA HIS A 262 12.68 20.12 -6.66
C HIS A 262 11.70 21.17 -6.11
N GLN A 263 10.50 21.29 -6.67
CA GLN A 263 9.49 22.21 -6.15
C GLN A 263 8.95 21.74 -4.78
N THR A 264 9.10 20.46 -4.45
CA THR A 264 8.72 19.89 -3.13
C THR A 264 9.61 20.39 -1.99
N GLY A 265 10.85 20.82 -2.28
CA GLY A 265 11.88 21.00 -1.25
C GLY A 265 12.37 19.69 -0.62
N LEU A 266 11.95 18.53 -1.14
CA LEU A 266 12.35 17.19 -0.69
C LEU A 266 13.37 16.53 -1.64
N ALA A 267 13.71 17.18 -2.76
CA ALA A 267 14.67 16.67 -3.73
C ALA A 267 15.89 17.58 -3.87
N ALA A 268 17.04 16.98 -4.13
CA ALA A 268 18.30 17.68 -4.32
C ALA A 268 19.17 16.97 -5.35
N ASP A 269 19.87 17.75 -6.17
CA ASP A 269 20.98 17.27 -7.00
C ASP A 269 22.28 17.41 -6.20
N ILE A 270 23.03 16.32 -6.10
CA ILE A 270 24.28 16.24 -5.33
C ILE A 270 25.49 16.42 -6.24
N ASN A 271 26.40 17.30 -5.82
CA ASN A 271 27.67 17.67 -6.46
C ASN A 271 27.55 18.23 -7.88
N TYR A 272 27.15 17.41 -8.85
CA TYR A 272 27.05 17.78 -10.25
C TYR A 272 25.88 17.10 -10.95
N ALA A 273 24.97 17.90 -11.52
CA ALA A 273 23.80 17.43 -12.24
C ALA A 273 24.13 17.06 -13.70
N GLY A 274 24.91 16.00 -13.90
CA GLY A 274 25.28 15.51 -15.22
C GLY A 274 26.06 14.19 -15.18
N SER A 275 26.12 13.50 -16.32
CA SER A 275 26.63 12.12 -16.43
C SER A 275 28.11 11.95 -16.04
N SER A 276 28.88 13.03 -15.98
CA SER A 276 30.25 12.97 -15.43
C SER A 276 30.28 12.65 -13.94
N PHE A 277 29.16 12.78 -13.22
CA PHE A 277 29.04 12.35 -11.82
C PHE A 277 28.93 10.83 -11.69
N ASP A 278 28.36 10.13 -12.69
CA ASP A 278 28.01 8.70 -12.63
C ASP A 278 29.20 7.79 -12.27
N THR A 279 30.41 8.16 -12.69
CA THR A 279 31.63 7.37 -12.47
C THR A 279 32.44 7.81 -11.25
N THR A 280 31.90 8.71 -10.42
CA THR A 280 32.61 9.20 -9.23
C THR A 280 32.47 8.27 -8.04
N PRO A 281 33.44 8.25 -7.11
CA PRO A 281 33.30 7.55 -5.83
C PRO A 281 32.09 8.05 -5.03
N GLU A 282 31.77 9.34 -5.11
CA GLU A 282 30.60 9.96 -4.48
C GLU A 282 29.28 9.38 -5.00
N ALA A 283 29.12 9.25 -6.31
CA ALA A 283 27.92 8.65 -6.91
C ALA A 283 27.73 7.19 -6.49
N ALA A 284 28.82 6.41 -6.52
CA ALA A 284 28.80 5.02 -6.07
C ALA A 284 28.43 4.90 -4.58
N TRP A 285 28.99 5.76 -3.73
CA TRP A 285 28.65 5.78 -2.31
C TRP A 285 27.21 6.21 -2.09
N LEU A 286 26.73 7.23 -2.80
CA LEU A 286 25.36 7.74 -2.70
C LEU A 286 24.34 6.65 -3.04
N ALA A 287 24.53 5.94 -4.16
CA ALA A 287 23.64 4.86 -4.59
C ALA A 287 23.53 3.74 -3.54
N ALA A 288 24.62 3.41 -2.85
CA ALA A 288 24.64 2.35 -1.84
C ALA A 288 24.17 2.80 -0.44
N ASN A 289 24.20 4.10 -0.13
CA ASN A 289 24.08 4.57 1.26
C ASN A 289 23.01 5.62 1.52
N CYS A 290 22.50 6.33 0.50
CA CYS A 290 21.60 7.47 0.73
C CYS A 290 20.30 7.10 1.49
N TRP A 291 19.83 5.86 1.34
CA TRP A 291 18.67 5.30 2.05
C TRP A 291 18.81 5.31 3.57
N ARG A 292 20.04 5.18 4.08
CA ARG A 292 20.35 5.23 5.54
C ARG A 292 19.93 6.57 6.15
N PHE A 293 19.88 7.61 5.32
CA PHE A 293 19.56 8.98 5.72
C PHE A 293 18.18 9.41 5.24
N GLY A 294 17.37 8.49 4.69
CA GLY A 294 16.02 8.78 4.24
C GLY A 294 15.91 9.25 2.80
N PHE A 295 16.96 9.06 1.99
CA PHE A 295 16.96 9.41 0.57
C PHE A 295 16.91 8.17 -0.33
N ILE A 296 16.35 8.30 -1.53
CA ILE A 296 16.51 7.32 -2.60
C ILE A 296 17.20 7.96 -3.81
N ILE A 297 17.89 7.17 -4.62
CA ILE A 297 18.20 7.56 -5.99
C ILE A 297 16.89 7.53 -6.77
N ARG A 298 16.36 8.70 -7.10
CA ARG A 298 14.97 8.83 -7.59
C ARG A 298 14.77 8.27 -9.00
N TYR A 299 15.79 8.43 -9.83
CA TYR A 299 15.78 8.06 -11.25
C TYR A 299 16.92 7.08 -11.52
N PRO A 300 16.76 5.79 -11.15
CA PRO A 300 17.80 4.77 -11.33
C PRO A 300 17.95 4.34 -12.79
N GLN A 301 19.11 3.72 -13.09
CA GLN A 301 19.42 3.24 -14.43
C GLN A 301 18.46 2.12 -14.87
N GLY A 302 17.99 2.17 -16.12
CA GLY A 302 17.11 1.15 -16.70
C GLY A 302 15.63 1.29 -16.32
N LYS A 303 15.25 2.36 -15.63
CA LYS A 303 13.86 2.63 -15.19
C LYS A 303 13.26 3.87 -15.85
N GLN A 304 13.78 4.27 -17.01
CA GLN A 304 13.34 5.46 -17.73
C GLN A 304 11.90 5.35 -18.23
N ASP A 305 11.48 4.15 -18.65
CA ASP A 305 10.12 3.90 -19.15
C ASP A 305 9.06 3.97 -18.04
N ILE A 306 9.49 3.83 -16.79
CA ILE A 306 8.62 3.87 -15.60
C ILE A 306 8.59 5.28 -15.01
N THR A 307 9.77 5.86 -14.71
CA THR A 307 9.85 7.18 -14.08
C THR A 307 9.59 8.31 -15.07
N GLY A 308 9.82 8.06 -16.35
CA GLY A 308 9.81 9.06 -17.41
C GLY A 308 11.09 9.90 -17.51
N TYR A 309 12.07 9.70 -16.63
CA TYR A 309 13.31 10.47 -16.63
C TYR A 309 14.51 9.57 -16.92
N LYS A 310 15.54 10.13 -17.57
CA LYS A 310 16.82 9.44 -17.75
C LYS A 310 17.46 9.10 -16.39
N TYR A 311 18.48 8.24 -16.41
CA TYR A 311 19.29 8.00 -15.23
C TYR A 311 19.92 9.29 -14.70
N GLU A 312 19.76 9.55 -13.40
CA GLU A 312 20.34 10.70 -12.72
C GLU A 312 21.00 10.24 -11.40
N SER A 313 22.29 9.91 -11.46
CA SER A 313 23.07 9.43 -10.30
C SER A 313 23.17 10.45 -9.16
N TRP A 314 22.94 11.73 -9.47
CA TRP A 314 23.01 12.86 -8.54
C TRP A 314 21.67 13.17 -7.85
N HIS A 315 20.55 12.73 -8.40
CA HIS A 315 19.23 13.20 -7.98
C HIS A 315 18.67 12.33 -6.85
N VAL A 316 18.58 12.91 -5.66
CA VAL A 316 18.05 12.25 -4.48
C VAL A 316 16.70 12.81 -4.06
N ARG A 317 15.81 11.92 -3.63
CA ARG A 317 14.49 12.26 -3.08
C ARG A 317 14.39 11.81 -1.63
N TYR A 318 14.06 12.74 -0.73
CA TYR A 318 13.83 12.47 0.68
C TYR A 318 12.43 11.90 0.92
N LEU A 319 12.38 10.79 1.65
CA LEU A 319 11.18 10.03 2.04
C LEU A 319 11.11 9.80 3.56
N GLY A 320 12.17 10.13 4.31
CA GLY A 320 12.37 9.67 5.67
C GLY A 320 13.00 8.27 5.73
N LYS A 321 13.65 7.95 6.85
CA LYS A 321 14.54 6.76 6.97
C LYS A 321 13.80 5.44 6.75
N GLU A 322 12.61 5.29 7.34
CA GLU A 322 11.83 4.05 7.25
C GLU A 322 11.36 3.77 5.82
N LEU A 323 10.71 4.74 5.17
CA LEU A 323 10.22 4.58 3.82
C LEU A 323 11.35 4.47 2.79
N ALA A 324 12.42 5.26 2.91
CA ALA A 324 13.56 5.13 2.01
C ALA A 324 14.21 3.75 2.11
N LYS A 325 14.28 3.16 3.31
CA LYS A 325 14.75 1.80 3.51
C LYS A 325 13.82 0.79 2.82
N MET A 326 12.50 0.89 3.00
CA MET A 326 11.55 -0.02 2.35
C MET A 326 11.64 0.05 0.82
N VAL A 327 11.70 1.26 0.26
CA VAL A 327 11.88 1.45 -1.19
C VAL A 327 13.22 0.88 -1.66
N TYR A 328 14.32 1.16 -0.95
CA TYR A 328 15.64 0.62 -1.28
C TYR A 328 15.68 -0.91 -1.24
N ASP A 329 15.19 -1.54 -0.18
CA ASP A 329 15.18 -3.00 -0.01
C ASP A 329 14.30 -3.68 -1.08
N SER A 330 13.25 -3.02 -1.55
CA SER A 330 12.37 -3.53 -2.60
C SER A 330 13.03 -3.56 -4.00
N GLY A 331 14.06 -2.72 -4.23
CA GLY A 331 14.66 -2.52 -5.54
C GLY A 331 13.75 -1.81 -6.57
N LEU A 332 12.60 -1.30 -6.13
CA LEU A 332 11.62 -0.63 -6.96
C LEU A 332 11.89 0.88 -7.06
N THR A 333 11.40 1.49 -8.14
CA THR A 333 11.21 2.95 -8.20
C THR A 333 10.07 3.38 -7.26
N LEU A 334 9.96 4.69 -6.98
CA LEU A 334 8.85 5.21 -6.18
C LEU A 334 7.50 4.99 -6.88
N GLU A 335 7.46 5.07 -8.21
CA GLU A 335 6.29 4.73 -9.03
C GLU A 335 5.84 3.29 -8.83
N GLU A 336 6.76 2.33 -9.02
CA GLU A 336 6.47 0.90 -8.83
C GLU A 336 6.06 0.59 -7.39
N TYR A 337 6.76 1.17 -6.40
CA TYR A 337 6.48 0.96 -4.99
C TYR A 337 5.10 1.50 -4.56
N LEU A 338 4.57 2.52 -5.23
CA LEU A 338 3.25 3.07 -4.91
C LEU A 338 2.15 2.66 -5.88
N CYS A 339 2.50 1.90 -6.92
CA CYS A 339 1.63 1.54 -8.03
C CYS A 339 0.98 2.79 -8.64
N ILE A 340 1.81 3.74 -9.10
CA ILE A 340 1.38 5.00 -9.72
C ILE A 340 2.11 5.26 -11.03
N ASP A 341 1.47 6.01 -11.93
CA ASP A 341 2.04 6.35 -13.23
C ASP A 341 2.92 7.60 -13.18
N SER A 342 3.84 7.72 -14.15
CA SER A 342 4.57 8.96 -14.47
C SER A 342 4.54 9.22 -15.98
N VAL A 343 3.39 9.68 -16.48
CA VAL A 343 3.19 10.02 -17.88
C VAL A 343 2.56 11.40 -18.02
N TYR A 344 2.94 12.14 -19.06
CA TYR A 344 2.25 13.38 -19.39
C TYR A 344 0.99 13.05 -20.17
N ASN A 345 -0.16 13.52 -19.66
CA ASN A 345 -1.37 13.57 -20.47
C ASN A 345 -1.20 14.70 -21.51
N TYR A 346 -1.53 14.40 -22.77
CA TYR A 346 -1.44 15.33 -23.90
C TYR A 346 -2.69 16.19 -24.03
#